data_AF-A0A7X7U3Z3-F1
#
_entry.id   AF-A0A7X7U3Z3-F1
#
_cell.length_a   1.000
_cell.length_b   1.000
_cell.length_c   1.000
_cell.angle_alpha   90.00
_cell.angle_beta   90.00
_cell.angle_gamma   90.00
#
_symmetry.space_group_name_H-M   'P 1'
#
loop_
_entity.id
_entity.type
_entity.pdbx_description
1 polymer ?
#
loop_
_entity_poly.entity_id
_entity_poly.type
_entity_poly.pdbx_seq_one_letter_code
_entity_poly.pdbx_strand_id
1 'polypeptide(L)'
;MGEIKLSGLSTGIDTSTLVSQLMAIERRQLNVFTDRKETYESRKEALSTLQTKLKALKNAAAGLSDGGELRAYKTTTSDEDIVTAEASSNAFEGNHSVVVNQLANAERWVHTGGLEYAESLVGAGTFIYSYNGQESVITTTAETTLDDLVGLINNDAKNPGVTANLLSYNGAYHLMLNGNDAGSDYEIKINPSNTEVWQTADPFTVGTENASLSDKIKDLDQFSGVLAGDEAITITGKMHDGTAVNHSIAINENTTLSHLVEEINDAFAGTAKATLVNGQIRLTSNTYGASQMELNLAYDAGSGSTTLDISAVAQSTQGGSVTANLAGFAPADFTETQSAQDSKFKVDGYPLGADEWITRSSNTIDDVIHGVTIHLHDTGTVQVNLTRDVQSVKDKL
;
A
#
# COMPACT_ATOMS: atom_id res chain seq x y z
N MET A 1 12.64 -111.60 6.05
CA MET A 1 12.42 -110.15 6.16
C MET A 1 13.75 -109.43 6.03
N GLY A 2 13.70 -108.24 5.44
CA GLY A 2 14.82 -107.33 5.34
C GLY A 2 15.28 -107.18 3.89
N GLU A 3 15.36 -106.00 3.31
CA GLU A 3 14.97 -104.65 3.73
C GLU A 3 15.29 -103.77 2.52
N ILE A 4 14.40 -102.84 2.19
CA ILE A 4 14.60 -101.90 1.08
C ILE A 4 15.73 -100.94 1.47
N LYS A 5 16.81 -100.88 0.66
CA LYS A 5 17.81 -99.81 0.76
C LYS A 5 17.48 -98.71 -0.26
N LEU A 6 17.03 -97.57 0.28
CA LEU A 6 16.86 -96.31 -0.46
C LEU A 6 18.23 -95.78 -0.89
N SER A 7 18.44 -95.66 -2.20
CA SER A 7 19.62 -95.02 -2.79
C SER A 7 19.48 -93.49 -2.68
N GLY A 8 20.47 -92.82 -2.07
CA GLY A 8 20.53 -91.35 -2.03
C GLY A 8 21.20 -90.71 -0.81
N LEU A 9 21.49 -91.48 0.25
CA LEU A 9 22.11 -90.95 1.48
C LEU A 9 23.61 -91.30 1.65
N SER A 10 24.23 -92.00 0.68
CA SER A 10 25.59 -92.58 0.83
C SER A 10 26.58 -92.23 -0.31
N THR A 11 26.28 -91.26 -1.17
CA THR A 11 27.35 -90.64 -1.96
C THR A 11 27.87 -89.49 -1.11
N GLY A 12 29.17 -89.42 -0.80
CA GLY A 12 29.81 -88.32 -0.07
C GLY A 12 29.76 -86.96 -0.80
N ILE A 13 28.63 -86.66 -1.43
CA ILE A 13 28.25 -85.36 -1.94
C ILE A 13 27.91 -84.55 -0.70
N ASP A 14 28.82 -83.67 -0.32
CA ASP A 14 28.56 -82.63 0.65
C ASP A 14 27.57 -81.64 0.03
N THR A 15 26.29 -81.97 0.19
CA THR A 15 25.17 -81.19 -0.37
C THR A 15 25.17 -79.78 0.18
N SER A 16 25.74 -79.54 1.36
CA SER A 16 25.92 -78.20 1.93
C SER A 16 26.95 -77.39 1.14
N THR A 17 28.10 -77.97 0.79
CA THR A 17 29.10 -77.27 -0.03
C THR A 17 28.68 -77.14 -1.48
N LEU A 18 28.00 -78.14 -2.07
CA LEU A 18 27.44 -78.03 -3.42
C LEU A 18 26.33 -76.96 -3.49
N VAL A 19 25.43 -76.91 -2.51
CA VAL A 19 24.41 -75.85 -2.40
C VAL A 19 25.08 -74.50 -2.18
N SER A 20 26.14 -74.41 -1.36
CA SER A 20 26.89 -73.16 -1.17
C SER A 20 27.60 -72.70 -2.45
N GLN A 21 28.17 -73.63 -3.23
CA GLN A 21 28.78 -73.33 -4.53
C GLN A 21 27.75 -72.89 -5.58
N LEU A 22 26.59 -73.56 -5.64
CA LEU A 22 25.46 -73.15 -6.49
C LEU A 22 24.91 -71.79 -6.06
N MET A 23 24.72 -71.55 -4.76
CA MET A 23 24.33 -70.24 -4.22
C MET A 23 25.37 -69.17 -4.51
N ALA A 24 26.66 -69.48 -4.52
CA ALA A 24 27.72 -68.53 -4.89
C ALA A 24 27.67 -68.15 -6.38
N ILE A 25 27.32 -69.11 -7.26
CA ILE A 25 27.09 -68.86 -8.69
C ILE A 25 25.84 -68.01 -8.90
N GLU A 26 24.75 -68.33 -8.21
CA GLU A 26 23.50 -67.54 -8.25
C GLU A 26 23.70 -66.12 -7.68
N ARG A 27 24.50 -65.96 -6.61
CA ARG A 27 24.88 -64.65 -6.04
C ARG A 27 25.77 -63.81 -6.96
N ARG A 28 26.39 -64.38 -8.00
CA ARG A 28 27.22 -63.62 -8.95
C ARG A 28 26.40 -62.57 -9.70
N GLN A 29 25.17 -62.91 -10.11
CA GLN A 29 24.28 -61.95 -10.75
C GLN A 29 23.90 -60.83 -9.78
N LEU A 30 23.58 -61.19 -8.53
CA LEU A 30 23.30 -60.22 -7.47
C LEU A 30 24.49 -59.28 -7.24
N ASN A 31 25.71 -59.78 -7.15
CA ASN A 31 26.91 -58.96 -6.97
C ASN A 31 27.12 -57.98 -8.13
N VAL A 32 26.92 -58.39 -9.38
CA VAL A 32 27.00 -57.47 -10.54
C VAL A 32 25.94 -56.36 -10.46
N PHE A 33 24.73 -56.66 -10.00
CA PHE A 33 23.71 -55.63 -9.78
C PHE A 33 24.04 -54.72 -8.59
N THR A 34 24.62 -55.25 -7.52
CA THR A 34 25.10 -54.48 -6.36
C THR A 34 26.22 -53.52 -6.77
N ASP A 35 27.25 -54.00 -7.48
CA ASP A 35 28.36 -53.16 -7.96
C ASP A 35 27.88 -52.05 -8.90
N ARG A 36 26.93 -52.37 -9.79
CA ARG A 36 26.30 -51.36 -10.67
C ARG A 36 25.48 -50.36 -9.87
N LYS A 37 24.75 -50.81 -8.84
CA LYS A 37 23.99 -49.94 -7.95
C LYS A 37 24.93 -48.97 -7.23
N GLU A 38 26.00 -49.46 -6.62
CA GLU A 38 27.01 -48.62 -5.94
C GLU A 38 27.63 -47.61 -6.91
N THR A 39 27.95 -48.03 -8.15
CA THR A 39 28.46 -47.12 -9.19
C THR A 39 27.45 -46.02 -9.54
N TYR A 40 26.16 -46.36 -9.67
CA TYR A 40 25.11 -45.38 -9.95
C TYR A 40 24.83 -44.46 -8.76
N GLU A 41 24.90 -44.97 -7.52
CA GLU A 41 24.78 -44.16 -6.30
C GLU A 41 25.92 -43.15 -6.21
N SER A 42 27.18 -43.56 -6.44
CA SER A 42 28.33 -42.66 -6.51
C SER A 42 28.18 -41.59 -7.60
N ARG A 43 27.73 -41.97 -8.80
CA ARG A 43 27.44 -41.02 -9.89
C ARG A 43 26.34 -40.03 -9.50
N LYS A 44 25.27 -40.49 -8.86
CA LYS A 44 24.16 -39.65 -8.39
C LYS A 44 24.64 -38.64 -7.35
N GLU A 45 25.48 -39.06 -6.41
CA GLU A 45 26.07 -38.18 -5.39
C GLU A 45 26.99 -37.12 -6.02
N ALA A 46 27.86 -37.54 -6.95
CA ALA A 46 28.73 -36.62 -7.68
C ALA A 46 27.94 -35.58 -8.49
N LEU A 47 26.88 -36.01 -9.19
CA LEU A 47 25.98 -35.11 -9.92
C LEU A 47 25.18 -34.19 -8.99
N SER A 48 24.75 -34.67 -7.83
CA SER A 48 24.04 -33.84 -6.84
C SER A 48 24.95 -32.76 -6.25
N THR A 49 26.21 -33.12 -5.99
CA THR A 49 27.25 -32.18 -5.56
C THR A 49 27.54 -31.14 -6.65
N LEU A 50 27.69 -31.57 -7.91
CA LEU A 50 27.89 -30.68 -9.04
C LEU A 50 26.70 -29.73 -9.22
N GLN A 51 25.47 -30.24 -9.16
CA GLN A 51 24.25 -29.43 -9.26
C GLN A 51 24.20 -28.36 -8.16
N THR A 52 24.57 -28.72 -6.93
CA THR A 52 24.63 -27.77 -5.81
C THR A 52 25.66 -26.68 -6.06
N LYS A 53 26.86 -27.05 -6.50
CA LYS A 53 27.92 -26.08 -6.86
C LYS A 53 27.53 -25.18 -8.03
N LEU A 54 26.89 -25.71 -9.07
CA LEU A 54 26.40 -24.92 -10.20
C LEU A 54 25.27 -23.97 -9.80
N LYS A 55 24.35 -24.39 -8.91
CA LYS A 55 23.34 -23.49 -8.34
C LYS A 55 23.96 -22.36 -7.54
N ALA A 56 24.96 -22.66 -6.70
CA ALA A 56 25.69 -21.64 -5.94
C ALA A 56 26.37 -20.63 -6.88
N LEU A 57 27.07 -21.12 -7.93
CA LEU A 57 27.70 -20.25 -8.93
C LEU A 57 26.67 -19.42 -9.70
N LYS A 58 25.54 -20.02 -10.11
CA LYS A 58 24.45 -19.30 -10.79
C LYS A 58 23.91 -18.17 -9.92
N ASN A 59 23.67 -18.42 -8.64
CA ASN A 59 23.16 -17.42 -7.71
C ASN A 59 24.18 -16.28 -7.48
N ALA A 60 25.46 -16.62 -7.32
CA ALA A 60 26.53 -15.62 -7.21
C ALA A 60 26.65 -14.74 -8.47
N ALA A 61 26.62 -15.37 -9.66
CA ALA A 61 26.65 -14.65 -10.94
C ALA A 61 25.41 -13.78 -11.15
N ALA A 62 24.23 -14.23 -10.72
CA ALA A 62 22.99 -13.45 -10.78
C ALA A 62 23.08 -12.21 -9.88
N GLY A 63 23.56 -12.36 -8.64
CA GLY A 63 23.79 -11.23 -7.73
C GLY A 63 24.78 -10.21 -8.28
N LEU A 64 25.82 -10.67 -9.00
CA LEU A 64 26.80 -9.79 -9.64
C LEU A 64 26.27 -9.12 -10.92
N SER A 65 25.27 -9.71 -11.58
CA SER A 65 24.70 -9.16 -12.82
C SER A 65 23.76 -7.98 -12.59
N ASP A 66 23.30 -7.76 -11.35
CA ASP A 66 22.45 -6.63 -11.00
C ASP A 66 23.29 -5.36 -10.77
N GLY A 67 23.24 -4.44 -11.73
CA GLY A 67 23.97 -3.17 -11.67
C GLY A 67 23.50 -2.24 -10.53
N GLY A 68 22.28 -2.41 -10.01
CA GLY A 68 21.79 -1.68 -8.85
C GLY A 68 22.47 -2.15 -7.56
N GLU A 69 22.63 -3.47 -7.40
CA GLU A 69 23.33 -4.08 -6.26
C GLU A 69 24.83 -3.74 -6.21
N LEU A 70 25.40 -3.33 -7.34
CA LEU A 70 26.78 -2.83 -7.48
C LEU A 70 26.94 -1.32 -7.21
N ARG A 71 25.82 -0.58 -7.20
CA ARG A 71 25.75 0.81 -6.77
C ARG A 71 25.11 0.89 -5.37
N ALA A 72 25.76 0.25 -4.41
CA ALA A 72 25.34 0.33 -3.01
C ALA A 72 25.77 1.67 -2.41
N TYR A 73 24.84 2.31 -1.72
CA TYR A 73 25.07 3.51 -0.92
C TYR A 73 24.70 3.22 0.53
N LYS A 74 25.42 3.86 1.44
CA LYS A 74 25.17 3.82 2.87
C LYS A 74 24.87 5.23 3.36
N THR A 75 23.83 5.32 4.18
CA THR A 75 23.46 6.50 4.94
C THR A 75 24.02 6.38 6.36
N THR A 76 24.39 7.52 6.93
CA THR A 76 24.65 7.67 8.37
C THR A 76 24.01 8.97 8.81
N THR A 77 23.44 8.99 10.00
CA THR A 77 22.83 10.18 10.60
C THR A 77 23.60 10.57 11.85
N SER A 78 23.63 11.87 12.16
CA SER A 78 24.22 12.34 13.41
C SER A 78 23.37 11.97 14.64
N ASP A 79 22.08 11.69 14.45
CA ASP A 79 21.14 11.28 15.50
C ASP A 79 20.02 10.40 14.91
N GLU A 80 20.07 9.09 15.21
CA GLU A 80 19.10 8.09 14.73
C GLU A 80 17.76 8.17 15.45
N ASP A 81 17.72 8.78 16.65
CA ASP A 81 16.48 8.94 17.41
C ASP A 81 15.57 10.03 16.80
N ILE A 82 16.13 10.94 15.99
CA ILE A 82 15.40 12.02 15.30
C ILE A 82 15.11 11.64 13.85
N VAL A 83 16.10 11.16 13.10
CA VAL A 83 15.94 10.82 11.68
C VAL A 83 16.82 9.63 11.32
N THR A 84 16.23 8.66 10.64
CA THR A 84 16.99 7.66 9.86
C THR A 84 16.79 7.91 8.36
N ALA A 85 17.68 7.39 7.53
CA ALA A 85 17.56 7.50 6.08
C ALA A 85 18.02 6.22 5.40
N GLU A 86 17.45 5.92 4.25
CA GLU A 86 17.81 4.81 3.37
C GLU A 86 18.19 5.35 1.99
N ALA A 87 19.21 4.79 1.37
CA ALA A 87 19.65 5.20 0.03
C ALA A 87 19.42 4.08 -0.97
N SER A 88 18.71 4.40 -2.05
CA SER A 88 18.56 3.53 -3.21
C SER A 88 19.81 3.54 -4.09
N SER A 89 19.86 2.65 -5.09
CA SER A 89 20.95 2.63 -6.07
C SER A 89 21.04 3.90 -6.93
N ASN A 90 20.01 4.73 -6.95
CA ASN A 90 19.96 6.01 -7.68
C ASN A 90 20.40 7.20 -6.83
N ALA A 91 20.74 7.00 -5.55
CA ALA A 91 21.26 8.04 -4.69
C ALA A 91 22.60 8.59 -5.21
N PHE A 92 22.94 9.77 -4.74
CA PHE A 92 24.24 10.40 -4.95
C PHE A 92 24.93 10.63 -3.60
N GLU A 93 26.27 10.61 -3.60
CA GLU A 93 27.05 10.94 -2.40
C GLU A 93 26.84 12.42 -2.02
N GLY A 94 26.74 12.70 -0.73
CA GLY A 94 26.43 14.03 -0.24
C GLY A 94 26.20 14.07 1.26
N ASN A 95 26.15 15.28 1.81
CA ASN A 95 25.74 15.50 3.19
C ASN A 95 24.59 16.49 3.19
N HIS A 96 23.50 16.13 3.86
CA HIS A 96 22.28 16.91 3.93
C HIS A 96 21.97 17.28 5.37
N SER A 97 21.64 18.55 5.60
CA SER A 97 21.12 19.02 6.88
C SER A 97 19.61 18.85 6.90
N VAL A 98 19.08 18.06 7.83
CA VAL A 98 17.63 17.89 7.99
C VAL A 98 17.19 18.54 9.30
N VAL A 99 16.20 19.42 9.22
CA VAL A 99 15.57 20.07 10.39
C VAL A 99 14.13 19.64 10.44
N VAL A 100 13.73 18.96 11.52
CA VAL A 100 12.36 18.49 11.75
C VAL A 100 11.71 19.38 12.80
N ASN A 101 10.62 20.05 12.44
CA ASN A 101 9.86 20.93 13.33
C ASN A 101 8.60 20.28 13.88
N GLN A 102 8.00 19.38 13.12
CA GLN A 102 6.76 18.70 13.48
C GLN A 102 6.72 17.34 12.79
N LEU A 103 6.22 16.33 13.49
CA LEU A 103 5.88 15.03 12.91
C LEU A 103 4.44 15.02 12.41
N ALA A 104 4.22 14.23 11.36
CA ALA A 104 2.89 13.88 10.94
C ALA A 104 2.22 13.02 12.03
N ASN A 105 0.98 13.34 12.38
CA ASN A 105 0.17 12.54 13.30
C ASN A 105 -1.14 12.14 12.63
N ALA A 106 -1.69 11.01 13.09
CA ALA A 106 -3.01 10.53 12.71
C ALA A 106 -4.10 11.10 13.61
N GLU A 107 -5.31 11.20 13.08
CA GLU A 107 -6.49 11.69 13.79
C GLU A 107 -7.00 10.69 14.84
N ARG A 108 -7.48 11.18 15.98
CA ARG A 108 -8.15 10.38 16.99
C ARG A 108 -9.32 11.09 17.67
N TRP A 109 -10.49 10.45 17.61
CA TRP A 109 -11.70 10.89 18.30
C TRP A 109 -12.12 9.89 19.37
N VAL A 110 -12.61 10.40 20.50
CA VAL A 110 -13.12 9.58 21.60
C VAL A 110 -14.53 10.04 21.95
N HIS A 111 -15.47 9.09 22.00
CA HIS A 111 -16.84 9.32 22.43
C HIS A 111 -16.85 9.78 23.90
N THR A 112 -17.37 10.96 24.17
CA THR A 112 -17.30 11.64 25.47
C THR A 112 -18.25 11.04 26.49
N GLY A 113 -19.47 10.68 26.07
CA GLY A 113 -20.51 10.17 26.98
C GLY A 113 -20.18 8.80 27.59
N GLY A 114 -19.54 7.94 26.80
CA GLY A 114 -19.28 6.55 27.17
C GLY A 114 -20.56 5.74 27.43
N LEU A 115 -20.42 4.44 27.64
CA LEU A 115 -21.48 3.53 28.09
C LEU A 115 -20.96 2.66 29.23
N GLU A 116 -21.84 2.16 30.10
CA GLU A 116 -21.42 1.44 31.32
C GLU A 116 -20.63 0.16 31.02
N TYR A 117 -21.03 -0.56 29.96
CA TYR A 117 -20.41 -1.82 29.52
C TYR A 117 -20.23 -1.84 28.00
N ALA A 118 -19.31 -2.67 27.50
CA ALA A 118 -19.15 -2.94 26.07
C ALA A 118 -20.42 -3.54 25.44
N GLU A 119 -21.19 -4.31 26.21
CA GLU A 119 -22.46 -4.92 25.80
C GLU A 119 -23.66 -3.97 25.94
N SER A 120 -23.43 -2.72 26.34
CA SER A 120 -24.51 -1.72 26.42
C SER A 120 -25.04 -1.42 25.03
N LEU A 121 -26.37 -1.33 24.91
CA LEU A 121 -27.03 -1.06 23.64
C LEU A 121 -26.81 0.39 23.21
N VAL A 122 -26.34 0.59 21.98
CA VAL A 122 -26.25 1.93 21.35
C VAL A 122 -27.58 2.38 20.75
N GLY A 123 -28.48 1.43 20.51
CA GLY A 123 -29.80 1.67 19.93
C GLY A 123 -29.80 1.70 18.40
N ALA A 124 -31.00 1.81 17.82
CA ALA A 124 -31.18 1.87 16.37
C ALA A 124 -30.93 3.27 15.84
N GLY A 125 -30.19 3.37 14.73
CA GLY A 125 -29.91 4.64 14.08
C GLY A 125 -28.85 4.52 13.01
N THR A 126 -28.39 5.68 12.56
CA THR A 126 -27.33 5.83 11.56
C THR A 126 -26.22 6.68 12.15
N PHE A 127 -24.99 6.16 12.07
CA PHE A 127 -23.76 6.85 12.40
C PHE A 127 -22.97 7.07 11.10
N ILE A 128 -22.52 8.29 10.86
CA ILE A 128 -21.80 8.66 9.64
C ILE A 128 -20.47 9.27 10.05
N TYR A 129 -19.41 8.78 9.44
CA TYR A 129 -18.08 9.38 9.56
C TYR A 129 -17.40 9.38 8.19
N SER A 130 -16.46 10.28 8.01
CA SER A 130 -15.60 10.33 6.83
C SER A 130 -14.13 10.41 7.23
N TYR A 131 -13.28 9.85 6.38
CA TYR A 131 -11.84 9.87 6.52
C TYR A 131 -11.21 9.89 5.12
N ASN A 132 -10.20 10.74 4.90
CA ASN A 132 -9.53 10.91 3.61
C ASN A 132 -10.51 11.19 2.43
N GLY A 133 -11.54 12.01 2.65
CA GLY A 133 -12.56 12.33 1.64
C GLY A 133 -13.46 11.15 1.24
N GLN A 134 -13.46 10.07 2.01
CA GLN A 134 -14.31 8.90 1.84
C GLN A 134 -15.24 8.76 3.04
N GLU A 135 -16.53 8.53 2.78
CA GLU A 135 -17.55 8.44 3.83
C GLU A 135 -18.01 7.00 4.04
N SER A 136 -18.22 6.63 5.31
CA SER A 136 -18.86 5.39 5.73
C SER A 136 -20.15 5.71 6.50
N VAL A 137 -21.19 4.94 6.18
CA VAL A 137 -22.54 5.07 6.75
C VAL A 137 -22.86 3.75 7.46
N ILE A 138 -22.81 3.78 8.79
CA ILE A 138 -23.05 2.63 9.65
C ILE A 138 -24.50 2.66 10.13
N THR A 139 -25.23 1.58 9.89
CA THR A 139 -26.62 1.43 10.37
C THR A 139 -26.65 0.43 11.52
N THR A 140 -27.28 0.80 12.62
CA THR A 140 -27.44 -0.02 13.83
C THR A 140 -28.90 -0.41 14.05
N THR A 141 -29.12 -1.45 14.85
CA THR A 141 -30.45 -1.89 15.28
C THR A 141 -30.63 -1.67 16.77
N ALA A 142 -31.84 -1.90 17.29
CA ALA A 142 -32.11 -1.75 18.72
C ALA A 142 -31.30 -2.73 19.60
N GLU A 143 -30.75 -3.80 19.01
CA GLU A 143 -29.96 -4.83 19.69
C GLU A 143 -28.45 -4.64 19.51
N THR A 144 -28.02 -3.66 18.71
CA THR A 144 -26.59 -3.40 18.51
C THR A 144 -25.96 -2.90 19.81
N THR A 145 -24.93 -3.61 20.27
CA THR A 145 -24.10 -3.21 21.43
C THR A 145 -22.97 -2.27 21.02
N LEU A 146 -22.28 -1.69 21.99
CA LEU A 146 -21.09 -0.86 21.73
C LEU A 146 -19.94 -1.67 21.11
N ASP A 147 -19.75 -2.92 21.54
CA ASP A 147 -18.78 -3.86 20.94
C ASP A 147 -19.19 -4.21 19.49
N ASP A 148 -20.47 -4.45 19.24
CA ASP A 148 -20.97 -4.67 17.89
C ASP A 148 -20.73 -3.44 17.00
N LEU A 149 -20.88 -2.22 17.51
CA LEU A 149 -20.60 -0.99 16.74
C LEU A 149 -19.12 -0.90 16.34
N VAL A 150 -18.19 -1.27 17.23
CA VAL A 150 -16.77 -1.40 16.89
C VAL A 150 -16.57 -2.42 15.79
N GLY A 151 -17.23 -3.58 15.91
CA GLY A 151 -17.22 -4.63 14.90
C GLY A 151 -17.78 -4.15 13.55
N LEU A 152 -18.88 -3.40 13.53
CA LEU A 152 -19.50 -2.86 12.33
C LEU A 152 -18.57 -1.87 11.61
N ILE A 153 -17.88 -1.00 12.35
CA ILE A 153 -16.91 -0.07 11.76
C ILE A 153 -15.71 -0.82 11.20
N ASN A 154 -15.06 -1.65 12.01
CA ASN A 154 -13.81 -2.34 11.62
C ASN A 154 -14.00 -3.35 10.48
N ASN A 155 -15.17 -3.95 10.36
CA ASN A 155 -15.47 -4.96 9.34
C ASN A 155 -16.31 -4.40 8.17
N ASP A 156 -16.58 -3.10 8.12
CA ASP A 156 -17.23 -2.48 6.96
C ASP A 156 -16.30 -2.60 5.74
N ALA A 157 -16.78 -3.21 4.66
CA ALA A 157 -16.04 -3.32 3.40
C ALA A 157 -15.75 -1.94 2.77
N LYS A 158 -16.48 -0.90 3.18
CA LYS A 158 -16.27 0.50 2.78
C LYS A 158 -15.50 1.30 3.81
N ASN A 159 -14.92 0.67 4.83
CA ASN A 159 -14.10 1.37 5.81
C ASN A 159 -12.90 2.04 5.11
N PRO A 160 -12.80 3.37 5.17
CA PRO A 160 -11.78 4.13 4.44
C PRO A 160 -10.37 4.10 5.07
N GLY A 161 -10.17 3.36 6.17
CA GLY A 161 -8.91 3.30 6.91
C GLY A 161 -9.00 3.81 8.35
N VAL A 162 -10.17 3.67 8.99
CA VAL A 162 -10.38 4.02 10.40
C VAL A 162 -10.47 2.75 11.24
N THR A 163 -9.68 2.66 12.31
CA THR A 163 -9.78 1.60 13.30
C THR A 163 -10.58 2.07 14.50
N ALA A 164 -11.66 1.37 14.83
CA ALA A 164 -12.44 1.55 16.04
C ALA A 164 -11.94 0.66 17.18
N ASN A 165 -11.98 1.16 18.41
CA ASN A 165 -11.68 0.40 19.63
C ASN A 165 -12.46 0.94 20.83
N LEU A 166 -12.42 0.23 21.96
CA LEU A 166 -13.00 0.67 23.23
C LEU A 166 -11.92 1.13 24.20
N LEU A 167 -12.09 2.34 24.74
CA LEU A 167 -11.29 2.89 25.81
C LEU A 167 -12.09 2.82 27.12
N SER A 168 -11.56 2.12 28.13
CA SER A 168 -12.16 2.12 29.47
C SER A 168 -11.62 3.27 30.31
N TYR A 169 -12.49 4.18 30.73
CA TYR A 169 -12.14 5.33 31.55
C TYR A 169 -13.29 5.68 32.51
N ASN A 170 -12.95 5.98 33.77
CA ASN A 170 -13.91 6.39 34.80
C ASN A 170 -15.13 5.45 34.97
N GLY A 171 -14.94 4.14 34.79
CA GLY A 171 -16.01 3.15 34.90
C GLY A 171 -16.97 3.08 33.71
N ALA A 172 -16.64 3.72 32.57
CA ALA A 172 -17.36 3.64 31.32
C ALA A 172 -16.43 3.18 30.17
N TYR A 173 -17.05 2.71 29.09
CA TYR A 173 -16.43 2.35 27.83
C TYR A 173 -16.74 3.41 26.78
N HIS A 174 -15.70 3.95 26.19
CA HIS A 174 -15.76 5.02 25.19
C HIS A 174 -15.35 4.45 23.83
N LEU A 175 -16.18 4.65 22.80
CA LEU A 175 -15.79 4.37 21.42
C LEU A 175 -14.64 5.31 21.05
N MET A 176 -13.53 4.75 20.61
CA MET A 176 -12.39 5.47 20.09
C MET A 176 -12.24 5.17 18.60
N LEU A 177 -12.12 6.20 17.78
CA LEU A 177 -11.86 6.12 16.35
C LEU A 177 -10.43 6.62 16.09
N ASN A 178 -9.64 5.83 15.38
CA ASN A 178 -8.24 6.12 15.07
C ASN A 178 -8.02 6.05 13.56
N GLY A 179 -7.50 7.12 12.96
CA GLY A 179 -7.05 7.12 11.56
C GLY A 179 -5.78 6.26 11.43
N ASN A 180 -5.69 5.46 10.37
CA ASN A 180 -4.53 4.58 10.17
C ASN A 180 -3.32 5.30 9.57
N ASP A 181 -3.54 6.45 8.94
CA ASP A 181 -2.53 7.27 8.27
C ASP A 181 -2.45 8.64 8.96
N ALA A 182 -1.28 9.26 8.83
CA ALA A 182 -1.01 10.59 9.34
C ALA A 182 -1.21 11.65 8.25
N GLY A 183 -1.21 12.93 8.65
CA GLY A 183 -1.32 14.06 7.72
C GLY A 183 -2.67 14.75 7.79
N SER A 184 -2.71 16.05 7.48
CA SER A 184 -3.95 16.84 7.50
C SER A 184 -4.98 16.36 6.45
N ASP A 185 -4.53 15.59 5.47
CA ASP A 185 -5.41 14.93 4.51
C ASP A 185 -6.28 13.82 5.11
N TYR A 186 -5.87 13.28 6.26
CA TYR A 186 -6.43 12.08 6.90
C TYR A 186 -7.19 12.44 8.18
N GLU A 187 -7.98 13.51 8.11
CA GLU A 187 -8.92 13.89 9.16
C GLU A 187 -10.12 12.93 9.22
N ILE A 188 -10.46 12.48 10.43
CA ILE A 188 -11.76 11.87 10.73
C ILE A 188 -12.75 12.98 11.00
N LYS A 189 -13.90 12.95 10.31
CA LYS A 189 -15.03 13.83 10.57
C LYS A 189 -16.25 13.00 10.90
N ILE A 190 -16.90 13.32 12.00
CA ILE A 190 -18.20 12.73 12.36
C ILE A 190 -19.26 13.64 11.75
N ASN A 191 -20.10 13.08 10.90
CA ASN A 191 -20.98 13.85 10.04
C ASN A 191 -22.43 13.74 10.50
N PRO A 192 -23.18 14.86 10.65
CA PRO A 192 -24.61 14.82 10.97
C PRO A 192 -25.47 14.40 9.77
N SER A 193 -24.90 14.41 8.56
CA SER A 193 -25.53 13.93 7.33
C SER A 193 -24.46 13.54 6.31
N ASN A 194 -24.83 12.81 5.25
CA ASN A 194 -23.87 12.45 4.22
C ASN A 194 -23.37 13.66 3.40
N THR A 195 -22.19 13.50 2.83
CA THR A 195 -21.53 14.41 1.88
C THR A 195 -21.97 14.16 0.44
N GLU A 196 -21.78 15.15 -0.42
CA GLU A 196 -22.03 15.04 -1.86
C GLU A 196 -20.85 14.41 -2.60
N VAL A 197 -21.12 13.59 -3.62
CA VAL A 197 -20.09 12.93 -4.44
C VAL A 197 -20.44 13.05 -5.91
N TRP A 198 -19.46 13.46 -6.72
CA TRP A 198 -19.48 13.40 -8.18
C TRP A 198 -18.41 12.45 -8.69
N GLN A 199 -18.72 11.68 -9.74
CA GLN A 199 -17.78 10.71 -10.30
C GLN A 199 -17.92 10.59 -11.81
N THR A 200 -16.82 10.25 -12.51
CA THR A 200 -16.89 9.84 -13.92
C THR A 200 -17.70 8.54 -14.05
N ALA A 201 -18.53 8.45 -15.09
CA ALA A 201 -19.41 7.29 -15.29
C ALA A 201 -18.64 5.98 -15.51
N ASP A 202 -17.58 6.03 -16.32
CA ASP A 202 -16.72 4.88 -16.62
C ASP A 202 -15.29 5.14 -16.13
N PRO A 203 -14.51 4.08 -15.87
CA PRO A 203 -13.10 4.21 -15.51
C PRO A 203 -12.23 4.54 -16.72
N PHE A 204 -11.15 5.29 -16.46
CA PHE A 204 -9.99 5.30 -17.34
C PHE A 204 -9.26 3.96 -17.25
N THR A 205 -8.72 3.50 -18.37
CA THR A 205 -8.07 2.19 -18.47
C THR A 205 -6.75 2.28 -19.23
N VAL A 206 -5.86 1.33 -18.92
CA VAL A 206 -4.64 1.08 -19.69
C VAL A 206 -4.62 -0.42 -20.02
N GLY A 207 -4.94 -0.75 -21.27
CA GLY A 207 -5.08 -2.12 -21.72
C GLY A 207 -6.30 -2.83 -21.11
N THR A 208 -6.07 -3.71 -20.14
CA THR A 208 -7.13 -4.49 -19.46
C THR A 208 -7.35 -4.09 -18.02
N GLU A 209 -6.56 -3.14 -17.50
CA GLU A 209 -6.58 -2.74 -16.11
C GLU A 209 -7.12 -1.32 -15.97
N ASN A 210 -7.66 -1.02 -14.79
CA ASN A 210 -8.02 0.35 -14.43
C ASN A 210 -6.75 1.20 -14.30
N ALA A 211 -6.81 2.42 -14.81
CA ALA A 211 -5.69 3.34 -14.74
C ALA A 211 -5.36 3.75 -13.29
N SER A 212 -4.08 3.99 -13.04
CA SER A 212 -3.48 4.46 -11.80
C SER A 212 -3.08 5.94 -11.89
N LEU A 213 -2.82 6.57 -10.74
CA LEU A 213 -2.39 7.98 -10.71
C LEU A 213 -1.07 8.23 -11.48
N SER A 214 -0.20 7.22 -11.57
CA SER A 214 1.08 7.32 -12.30
C SER A 214 0.95 7.20 -13.82
N ASP A 215 -0.19 6.72 -14.32
CA ASP A 215 -0.39 6.53 -15.76
C ASP A 215 -0.50 7.88 -16.47
N LYS A 216 0.13 7.97 -17.64
CA LYS A 216 0.11 9.17 -18.47
C LYS A 216 -1.21 9.27 -19.20
N ILE A 217 -1.74 10.48 -19.32
CA ILE A 217 -3.02 10.74 -20.01
C ILE A 217 -2.97 10.22 -21.46
N LYS A 218 -1.83 10.36 -22.14
CA LYS A 218 -1.66 9.89 -23.53
C LYS A 218 -1.65 8.36 -23.68
N ASP A 219 -1.36 7.64 -22.60
CA ASP A 219 -1.23 6.17 -22.59
C ASP A 219 -2.57 5.51 -22.20
N LEU A 220 -3.60 6.30 -21.87
CA LEU A 220 -4.95 5.81 -21.59
C LEU A 220 -5.60 5.29 -22.87
N ASP A 221 -6.41 4.23 -22.76
CA ASP A 221 -7.15 3.67 -23.90
C ASP A 221 -8.17 4.65 -24.49
N GLN A 222 -8.60 5.63 -23.68
CA GLN A 222 -9.51 6.70 -24.07
C GLN A 222 -8.82 7.81 -24.87
N PHE A 223 -7.49 7.82 -24.93
CA PHE A 223 -6.71 8.80 -25.66
C PHE A 223 -6.39 8.32 -27.08
N SER A 224 -6.45 9.22 -28.06
CA SER A 224 -5.98 8.94 -29.42
C SER A 224 -5.34 10.16 -30.07
N GLY A 225 -4.37 9.92 -30.96
CA GLY A 225 -3.66 10.96 -31.71
C GLY A 225 -2.25 11.23 -31.20
N VAL A 226 -1.67 12.33 -31.67
CA VAL A 226 -0.32 12.80 -31.31
C VAL A 226 -0.45 14.23 -30.80
N LEU A 227 0.12 14.50 -29.63
CA LEU A 227 0.04 15.82 -28.99
C LEU A 227 0.78 16.87 -29.84
N ALA A 228 0.12 18.01 -30.05
CA ALA A 228 0.61 19.21 -30.70
C ALA A 228 1.31 20.18 -29.71
N GLY A 229 1.06 20.00 -28.41
CA GLY A 229 1.68 20.77 -27.31
C GLY A 229 0.83 21.94 -26.80
N ASP A 230 -0.40 22.09 -27.28
CA ASP A 230 -1.38 23.09 -26.83
C ASP A 230 -2.72 22.48 -26.39
N GLU A 231 -2.75 21.16 -26.17
CA GLU A 231 -3.88 20.46 -25.58
C GLU A 231 -4.11 20.85 -24.11
N ALA A 232 -5.36 20.82 -23.68
CA ALA A 232 -5.73 21.11 -22.30
C ALA A 232 -6.93 20.29 -21.82
N ILE A 233 -7.08 20.14 -20.51
CA ILE A 233 -8.34 19.74 -19.88
C ILE A 233 -8.86 20.94 -19.09
N THR A 234 -10.08 21.36 -19.40
CA THR A 234 -10.79 22.41 -18.66
C THR A 234 -11.61 21.78 -17.54
N ILE A 235 -11.42 22.28 -16.33
CA ILE A 235 -12.11 21.88 -15.10
C ILE A 235 -13.11 22.97 -14.77
N THR A 236 -14.40 22.65 -14.86
CA THR A 236 -15.50 23.60 -14.63
C THR A 236 -16.50 23.04 -13.64
N GLY A 237 -17.31 23.92 -13.04
CA GLY A 237 -18.40 23.50 -12.18
C GLY A 237 -18.68 24.51 -11.09
N LYS A 238 -19.05 24.01 -9.91
CA LYS A 238 -19.34 24.82 -8.73
C LYS A 238 -18.79 24.15 -7.48
N MET A 239 -18.35 24.94 -6.52
CA MET A 239 -18.06 24.50 -5.16
C MET A 239 -19.34 24.23 -4.37
N HIS A 240 -19.21 23.69 -3.17
CA HIS A 240 -20.33 23.39 -2.26
C HIS A 240 -21.31 24.56 -2.06
N ASP A 241 -20.77 25.78 -1.97
CA ASP A 241 -21.52 27.03 -1.77
C ASP A 241 -22.06 27.65 -3.07
N GLY A 242 -21.85 27.00 -4.22
CA GLY A 242 -22.26 27.48 -5.53
C GLY A 242 -21.26 28.40 -6.23
N THR A 243 -20.10 28.70 -5.62
CA THR A 243 -19.04 29.47 -6.26
C THR A 243 -18.54 28.75 -7.50
N ALA A 244 -18.49 29.45 -8.64
CA ALA A 244 -18.10 28.84 -9.90
C ALA A 244 -16.60 28.48 -9.93
N VAL A 245 -16.30 27.30 -10.47
CA VAL A 245 -14.93 26.83 -10.74
C VAL A 245 -14.66 26.91 -12.24
N ASN A 246 -13.50 27.44 -12.61
CA ASN A 246 -13.01 27.45 -13.98
C ASN A 246 -11.48 27.45 -13.99
N HIS A 247 -10.90 26.26 -14.14
CA HIS A 247 -9.46 25.99 -14.18
C HIS A 247 -9.10 25.21 -15.44
N SER A 248 -7.81 25.15 -15.76
CA SER A 248 -7.33 24.36 -16.89
C SER A 248 -5.93 23.84 -16.63
N ILE A 249 -5.69 22.58 -16.99
CA ILE A 249 -4.37 21.98 -17.02
C ILE A 249 -3.94 21.77 -18.47
N ALA A 250 -2.71 22.16 -18.81
CA ALA A 250 -2.11 21.87 -20.10
C ALA A 250 -1.62 20.41 -20.16
N ILE A 251 -1.86 19.72 -21.27
CA ILE A 251 -1.50 18.31 -21.44
C ILE A 251 -0.25 18.21 -22.32
N ASN A 252 0.72 17.41 -21.85
CA ASN A 252 1.94 17.10 -22.58
C ASN A 252 2.31 15.61 -22.44
N GLU A 253 3.43 15.23 -23.06
CA GLU A 253 3.96 13.87 -23.13
C GLU A 253 4.22 13.16 -21.78
N ASN A 254 4.21 13.91 -20.68
CA ASN A 254 4.48 13.45 -19.32
C ASN A 254 3.36 13.79 -18.33
N THR A 255 2.23 14.32 -18.79
CA THR A 255 1.11 14.63 -17.89
C THR A 255 0.40 13.34 -17.48
N THR A 256 0.25 13.11 -16.17
CA THR A 256 -0.35 11.92 -15.58
C THR A 256 -1.74 12.20 -15.00
N LEU A 257 -2.46 11.15 -14.64
CA LEU A 257 -3.70 11.27 -13.87
C LEU A 257 -3.47 11.93 -12.50
N SER A 258 -2.30 11.77 -11.88
CA SER A 258 -1.92 12.50 -10.65
C SER A 258 -2.01 14.00 -10.84
N HIS A 259 -1.39 14.53 -11.90
CA HIS A 259 -1.43 15.99 -12.15
C HIS A 259 -2.86 16.50 -12.41
N LEU A 260 -3.71 15.72 -13.09
CA LEU A 260 -5.11 16.09 -13.28
C LEU A 260 -5.88 16.10 -11.95
N VAL A 261 -5.70 15.08 -11.12
CA VAL A 261 -6.35 15.00 -9.80
C VAL A 261 -5.87 16.12 -8.88
N GLU A 262 -4.58 16.45 -8.91
CA GLU A 262 -3.98 17.59 -8.21
C GLU A 262 -4.61 18.91 -8.67
N GLU A 263 -4.71 19.17 -9.99
CA GLU A 263 -5.33 20.39 -10.49
C GLU A 263 -6.83 20.48 -10.12
N ILE A 264 -7.55 19.35 -10.09
CA ILE A 264 -8.93 19.34 -9.59
C ILE A 264 -8.95 19.66 -8.09
N ASN A 265 -8.05 19.10 -7.29
CA ASN A 265 -7.96 19.42 -5.87
C ASN A 265 -7.66 20.90 -5.63
N ASP A 266 -6.77 21.51 -6.42
CA ASP A 266 -6.47 22.94 -6.36
C ASP A 266 -7.68 23.79 -6.75
N ALA A 267 -8.39 23.40 -7.83
CA ALA A 267 -9.58 24.10 -8.30
C ALA A 267 -10.75 24.06 -7.29
N PHE A 268 -10.79 23.04 -6.41
CA PHE A 268 -11.81 22.85 -5.38
C PHE A 268 -11.26 22.98 -3.94
N ALA A 269 -10.09 23.60 -3.79
CA ALA A 269 -9.34 23.63 -2.54
C ALA A 269 -10.19 24.00 -1.32
N GLY A 270 -10.06 23.21 -0.25
CA GLY A 270 -10.80 23.38 1.01
C GLY A 270 -12.29 22.96 0.95
N THR A 271 -12.90 22.83 -0.23
CA THR A 271 -14.33 22.51 -0.35
C THR A 271 -14.61 21.05 -0.69
N ALA A 272 -13.74 20.42 -1.47
CA ALA A 272 -13.87 19.03 -1.88
C ALA A 272 -12.51 18.37 -2.11
N LYS A 273 -12.49 17.04 -2.17
CA LYS A 273 -11.31 16.23 -2.45
C LYS A 273 -11.58 15.30 -3.64
N ALA A 274 -10.76 15.44 -4.67
CA ALA A 274 -10.67 14.55 -5.81
C ALA A 274 -9.73 13.38 -5.52
N THR A 275 -10.17 12.18 -5.89
CA THR A 275 -9.45 10.92 -5.75
C THR A 275 -9.65 10.07 -7.00
N LEU A 276 -8.71 9.16 -7.28
CA LEU A 276 -8.87 8.15 -8.32
C LEU A 276 -9.19 6.80 -7.65
N VAL A 277 -10.40 6.29 -7.86
CA VAL A 277 -10.86 5.03 -7.28
C VAL A 277 -11.26 4.10 -8.41
N ASN A 278 -10.56 2.98 -8.56
CA ASN A 278 -10.80 2.01 -9.64
C ASN A 278 -10.81 2.65 -11.04
N GLY A 279 -9.88 3.56 -11.32
CA GLY A 279 -9.79 4.27 -12.61
C GLY A 279 -10.82 5.40 -12.79
N GLN A 280 -11.77 5.59 -11.86
CA GLN A 280 -12.75 6.67 -11.92
C GLN A 280 -12.27 7.88 -11.11
N ILE A 281 -12.40 9.07 -11.68
CA ILE A 281 -12.18 10.31 -10.92
C ILE A 281 -13.43 10.54 -10.08
N ARG A 282 -13.23 10.69 -8.77
CA ARG A 282 -14.28 10.91 -7.78
C ARG A 282 -13.97 12.15 -6.96
N LEU A 283 -14.86 13.13 -7.01
CA LEU A 283 -14.85 14.35 -6.20
C LEU A 283 -15.85 14.22 -5.06
N THR A 284 -15.38 14.24 -3.81
CA THR A 284 -16.21 14.19 -2.61
C THR A 284 -16.17 15.55 -1.90
N SER A 285 -17.33 16.09 -1.52
CA SER A 285 -17.43 17.31 -0.72
C SER A 285 -16.82 17.08 0.67
N ASN A 286 -16.05 18.05 1.16
CA ASN A 286 -15.54 18.06 2.54
C ASN A 286 -16.60 18.54 3.54
N THR A 287 -17.72 19.08 3.04
CA THR A 287 -18.84 19.57 3.84
C THR A 287 -20.05 18.66 3.66
N TYR A 288 -20.64 18.26 4.78
CA TYR A 288 -21.86 17.45 4.80
C TYR A 288 -23.09 18.27 4.40
N GLY A 289 -24.17 17.57 4.04
CA GLY A 289 -25.47 18.21 3.82
C GLY A 289 -25.70 18.60 2.36
N ALA A 290 -26.80 19.31 2.12
CA ALA A 290 -27.18 19.75 0.78
C ALA A 290 -26.08 20.63 0.17
N SER A 291 -25.77 20.38 -1.09
CA SER A 291 -24.62 20.96 -1.78
C SER A 291 -25.04 21.44 -3.17
N GLN A 292 -24.38 22.49 -3.67
CA GLN A 292 -24.49 22.95 -5.05
C GLN A 292 -23.28 22.54 -5.89
N MET A 293 -22.43 21.65 -5.35
CA MET A 293 -21.21 21.23 -5.99
C MET A 293 -21.51 20.54 -7.33
N GLU A 294 -20.72 20.88 -8.34
CA GLU A 294 -20.80 20.33 -9.69
C GLU A 294 -19.37 20.19 -10.20
N LEU A 295 -19.08 19.09 -10.91
CA LEU A 295 -17.81 18.89 -11.61
C LEU A 295 -18.09 18.54 -13.07
N ASN A 296 -17.39 19.22 -13.96
CA ASN A 296 -17.37 18.95 -15.39
C ASN A 296 -15.93 19.04 -15.91
N LEU A 297 -15.54 18.04 -16.69
CA LEU A 297 -14.23 17.94 -17.31
C LEU A 297 -14.40 17.95 -18.84
N ALA A 298 -13.67 18.80 -19.53
CA ALA A 298 -13.73 18.89 -20.98
C ALA A 298 -12.31 18.90 -21.56
N TYR A 299 -12.05 18.00 -22.51
CA TYR A 299 -10.79 17.97 -23.24
C TYR A 299 -10.82 18.94 -24.42
N ASP A 300 -9.78 19.75 -24.55
CA ASP A 300 -9.50 20.61 -25.69
C ASP A 300 -8.28 20.06 -26.44
N ALA A 301 -8.48 19.72 -27.71
CA ALA A 301 -7.42 19.23 -28.60
C ALA A 301 -6.48 20.36 -29.10
N GLY A 302 -6.78 21.62 -28.75
CA GLY A 302 -5.99 22.77 -29.16
C GLY A 302 -5.92 22.91 -30.68
N SER A 303 -4.71 23.07 -31.21
CA SER A 303 -4.44 23.08 -32.65
C SER A 303 -4.35 21.70 -33.29
N GLY A 304 -4.34 20.65 -32.47
CA GLY A 304 -4.19 19.25 -32.87
C GLY A 304 -5.48 18.60 -33.39
N SER A 305 -5.46 17.27 -33.44
CA SER A 305 -6.62 16.42 -33.77
C SER A 305 -6.71 15.22 -32.84
N THR A 306 -6.15 15.36 -31.65
CA THR A 306 -6.21 14.37 -30.58
C THR A 306 -7.63 14.27 -30.03
N THR A 307 -7.92 13.15 -29.38
CA THR A 307 -9.15 12.96 -28.62
C THR A 307 -8.81 12.36 -27.27
N LEU A 308 -9.49 12.82 -26.22
CA LEU A 308 -9.56 12.13 -24.95
C LEU A 308 -11.03 12.00 -24.61
N ASP A 309 -11.54 10.76 -24.64
CA ASP A 309 -12.93 10.49 -24.26
C ASP A 309 -13.06 10.45 -22.74
N ILE A 310 -13.42 11.59 -22.15
CA ILE A 310 -13.73 11.70 -20.73
C ILE A 310 -15.22 11.37 -20.55
N SER A 311 -15.53 10.23 -19.94
CA SER A 311 -16.91 9.87 -19.61
C SER A 311 -17.59 10.94 -18.77
N ALA A 312 -18.91 11.08 -18.96
CA ALA A 312 -19.71 12.07 -18.27
C ALA A 312 -19.52 12.00 -16.75
N VAL A 313 -19.35 13.17 -16.12
CA VAL A 313 -19.26 13.30 -14.67
C VAL A 313 -20.65 13.52 -14.12
N ALA A 314 -21.07 12.70 -13.14
CA ALA A 314 -22.43 12.72 -12.60
C ALA A 314 -22.42 12.66 -11.07
N GLN A 315 -23.48 13.22 -10.46
CA GLN A 315 -23.73 13.11 -9.03
C GLN A 315 -24.03 11.66 -8.66
N SER A 316 -23.11 11.03 -7.95
CA SER A 316 -23.22 9.65 -7.45
C SER A 316 -23.93 9.61 -6.10
N THR A 317 -23.78 10.66 -5.30
CA THR A 317 -24.43 10.79 -3.99
C THR A 317 -24.89 12.22 -3.80
N GLN A 318 -26.19 12.41 -3.55
CA GLN A 318 -26.73 13.72 -3.16
C GLN A 318 -26.40 13.98 -1.69
N GLY A 319 -25.73 15.10 -1.42
CA GLY A 319 -25.39 15.49 -0.05
C GLY A 319 -26.65 15.79 0.77
N GLY A 320 -26.64 15.41 2.05
CA GLY A 320 -27.77 15.57 2.97
C GLY A 320 -28.96 14.63 2.75
N SER A 321 -28.88 13.68 1.81
CA SER A 321 -29.95 12.69 1.58
C SER A 321 -30.06 11.64 2.69
N VAL A 322 -28.99 11.43 3.46
CA VAL A 322 -28.95 10.56 4.65
C VAL A 322 -28.58 11.40 5.86
N THR A 323 -29.34 11.28 6.95
CA THR A 323 -29.09 11.99 8.21
C THR A 323 -28.59 11.02 9.27
N ALA A 324 -27.53 11.38 9.99
CA ALA A 324 -27.09 10.65 11.17
C ALA A 324 -28.06 10.90 12.32
N ASN A 325 -28.54 9.83 12.96
CA ASN A 325 -29.57 9.90 13.99
C ASN A 325 -29.38 8.89 15.13
N LEU A 326 -28.19 8.28 15.24
CA LEU A 326 -27.83 7.46 16.38
C LEU A 326 -27.70 8.34 17.63
N ALA A 327 -28.56 8.12 18.62
CA ALA A 327 -28.65 8.97 19.80
C ALA A 327 -27.38 8.88 20.66
N GLY A 328 -26.80 10.03 21.02
CA GLY A 328 -25.55 10.11 21.80
C GLY A 328 -24.27 9.87 20.97
N PHE A 329 -24.38 9.82 19.64
CA PHE A 329 -23.25 9.67 18.72
C PHE A 329 -23.21 10.82 17.68
N ALA A 330 -23.70 12.00 18.06
CA ALA A 330 -23.59 13.20 17.25
C ALA A 330 -22.14 13.74 17.28
N PRO A 331 -21.74 14.66 16.37
CA PRO A 331 -20.39 15.22 16.37
C PRO A 331 -19.99 15.85 17.72
N ALA A 332 -20.94 16.49 18.41
CA ALA A 332 -20.71 17.10 19.72
C ALA A 332 -20.51 16.07 20.86
N ASP A 333 -20.86 14.81 20.64
CA ASP A 333 -20.68 13.74 21.62
C ASP A 333 -19.26 13.17 21.59
N PHE A 334 -18.39 13.62 20.68
CA PHE A 334 -17.01 13.18 20.60
C PHE A 334 -16.03 14.32 20.88
N THR A 335 -14.88 13.94 21.45
CA THR A 335 -13.76 14.83 21.69
C THR A 335 -12.59 14.40 20.81
N GLU A 336 -12.05 15.35 20.05
CA GLU A 336 -10.79 15.20 19.35
C GLU A 336 -9.64 15.16 20.37
N THR A 337 -8.89 14.06 20.38
CA THR A 337 -7.78 13.84 21.31
C THR A 337 -6.42 13.95 20.65
N GLN A 338 -6.38 13.83 19.32
CA GLN A 338 -5.18 14.01 18.50
C GLN A 338 -5.62 14.43 17.10
N SER A 339 -5.09 15.56 16.61
CA SER A 339 -5.38 16.07 15.28
C SER A 339 -4.48 15.42 14.22
N ALA A 340 -5.04 15.13 13.06
CA ALA A 340 -4.30 14.83 11.86
C ALA A 340 -3.50 16.06 11.44
N GLN A 341 -2.21 15.90 11.25
CA GLN A 341 -1.34 17.00 10.83
C GLN A 341 -0.19 16.46 10.00
N ASP A 342 0.31 17.28 9.09
CA ASP A 342 1.49 16.98 8.29
C ASP A 342 2.79 17.09 9.09
N SER A 343 3.80 16.36 8.64
CA SER A 343 5.18 16.59 9.03
C SER A 343 5.66 17.92 8.45
N LYS A 344 6.52 18.63 9.19
CA LYS A 344 7.14 19.89 8.77
C LYS A 344 8.63 19.78 8.95
N PHE A 345 9.37 19.86 7.85
CA PHE A 345 10.82 19.74 7.87
C PHE A 345 11.48 20.61 6.80
N LYS A 346 12.80 20.77 6.91
CA LYS A 346 13.66 21.39 5.90
C LYS A 346 14.80 20.46 5.57
N VAL A 347 15.22 20.51 4.31
CA VAL A 347 16.44 19.88 3.83
C VAL A 347 17.35 20.97 3.30
N ASP A 348 18.60 20.99 3.78
CA ASP A 348 19.63 21.98 3.41
C ASP A 348 19.17 23.44 3.56
N GLY A 349 18.29 23.68 4.54
CA GLY A 349 17.74 24.99 4.84
C GLY A 349 16.65 25.48 3.88
N TYR A 350 16.20 24.67 2.92
CA TYR A 350 15.09 24.99 2.03
C TYR A 350 13.75 24.45 2.58
N PRO A 351 12.64 25.20 2.44
CA PRO A 351 12.54 26.56 1.90
C PRO A 351 13.15 27.64 2.82
N LEU A 352 13.54 28.77 2.23
CA LEU A 352 14.34 29.81 2.91
C LEU A 352 13.52 30.68 3.90
N GLY A 353 12.20 30.77 3.74
CA GLY A 353 11.35 31.52 4.65
C GLY A 353 11.38 30.94 6.06
N ALA A 354 11.35 31.80 7.09
CA ALA A 354 11.43 31.36 8.48
C ALA A 354 10.28 30.42 8.88
N ASP A 355 9.07 30.70 8.37
CA ASP A 355 7.84 29.94 8.64
C ASP A 355 7.41 29.04 7.47
N GLU A 356 8.23 28.94 6.42
CA GLU A 356 8.01 28.03 5.30
C GLU A 356 8.63 26.67 5.62
N TRP A 357 7.92 25.59 5.34
CA TRP A 357 8.36 24.22 5.61
C TRP A 357 7.99 23.33 4.43
N ILE A 358 8.79 22.29 4.19
CA ILE A 358 8.33 21.16 3.38
C ILE A 358 7.30 20.42 4.22
N THR A 359 6.09 20.22 3.68
CA THR A 359 5.01 19.50 4.34
C THR A 359 4.75 18.16 3.66
N ARG A 360 4.56 17.11 4.45
CA ARG A 360 4.14 15.78 3.95
C ARG A 360 3.14 15.17 4.91
N SER A 361 2.17 14.42 4.39
CA SER A 361 1.24 13.64 5.20
C SER A 361 1.91 12.47 5.94
N SER A 362 3.16 12.12 5.59
CA SER A 362 3.88 10.99 6.16
C SER A 362 5.14 11.42 6.93
N ASN A 363 5.57 10.56 7.86
CA ASN A 363 6.90 10.60 8.48
C ASN A 363 7.95 9.79 7.71
N THR A 364 7.55 9.09 6.64
CA THR A 364 8.44 8.47 5.66
C THR A 364 8.35 9.26 4.36
N ILE A 365 9.47 9.83 3.92
CA ILE A 365 9.55 10.80 2.82
C ILE A 365 10.55 10.29 1.78
N ASP A 366 10.11 10.01 0.56
CA ASP A 366 10.93 9.45 -0.53
C ASP A 366 11.04 10.36 -1.76
N ASP A 367 10.43 11.54 -1.71
CA ASP A 367 10.25 12.43 -2.86
C ASP A 367 11.02 13.75 -2.76
N VAL A 368 11.76 13.98 -1.66
CA VAL A 368 12.49 15.25 -1.43
C VAL A 368 13.95 15.20 -1.88
N ILE A 369 14.65 14.09 -1.64
CA ILE A 369 16.02 13.89 -2.08
C ILE A 369 16.05 12.70 -3.03
N HIS A 370 16.57 12.91 -4.24
CA HIS A 370 16.54 11.87 -5.28
C HIS A 370 17.24 10.58 -4.83
N GLY A 371 16.47 9.49 -4.80
CA GLY A 371 16.96 8.17 -4.44
C GLY A 371 17.22 7.98 -2.95
N VAL A 372 16.73 8.87 -2.08
CA VAL A 372 16.87 8.77 -0.62
C VAL A 372 15.49 8.80 0.02
N THR A 373 15.24 7.84 0.91
CA THR A 373 14.05 7.81 1.76
C THR A 373 14.45 8.26 3.16
N ILE A 374 13.78 9.27 3.71
CA ILE A 374 14.01 9.82 5.04
C ILE A 374 12.87 9.37 5.96
N HIS A 375 13.19 8.88 7.15
CA HIS A 375 12.23 8.54 8.19
C HIS A 375 12.39 9.48 9.38
N LEU A 376 11.34 10.22 9.71
CA LEU A 376 11.29 11.16 10.83
C LEU A 376 10.75 10.44 12.08
N HIS A 377 11.45 10.57 13.19
CA HIS A 377 11.12 9.92 14.47
C HIS A 377 10.89 10.93 15.60
N ASP A 378 11.56 12.09 15.56
CA ASP A 378 11.38 13.19 16.50
C ASP A 378 11.72 14.55 15.85
N THR A 379 11.49 15.63 16.59
CA THR A 379 11.87 16.99 16.22
C THR A 379 13.33 17.28 16.54
N GLY A 380 13.99 18.11 15.73
CA GLY A 380 15.37 18.53 15.95
C GLY A 380 16.15 18.76 14.67
N THR A 381 17.48 18.77 14.76
CA THR A 381 18.37 19.02 13.62
C THR A 381 19.44 17.95 13.55
N VAL A 382 19.61 17.37 12.37
CA VAL A 382 20.54 16.28 12.12
C VAL A 382 21.31 16.48 10.81
N GLN A 383 22.44 15.80 10.69
CA GLN A 383 23.18 15.66 9.44
C GLN A 383 23.03 14.23 8.93
N VAL A 384 22.57 14.09 7.69
CA VAL A 384 22.49 12.81 6.98
C VAL A 384 23.59 12.77 5.93
N ASN A 385 24.50 11.82 6.09
CA ASN A 385 25.65 11.64 5.21
C ASN A 385 25.48 10.38 4.35
N LEU A 386 25.65 10.54 3.05
CA LEU A 386 25.57 9.49 2.03
C LEU A 386 26.94 9.24 1.44
N THR A 387 27.37 7.99 1.55
CA THR A 387 28.63 7.52 0.98
C THR A 387 28.41 6.24 0.18
N ARG A 388 29.28 5.96 -0.78
CA ARG A 388 29.27 4.67 -1.46
C ARG A 388 29.65 3.55 -0.50
N ASP A 389 28.84 2.49 -0.46
CA ASP A 389 29.12 1.29 0.31
C ASP A 389 30.04 0.35 -0.46
N VAL A 390 31.33 0.67 -0.45
CA VAL A 390 32.37 -0.13 -1.09
C VAL A 390 32.52 -1.51 -0.43
N GLN A 391 32.16 -1.65 0.85
CA GLN A 391 32.32 -2.92 1.56
C GLN A 391 31.26 -3.94 1.13
N SER A 392 29.99 -3.53 1.06
CA SER A 392 28.90 -4.38 0.56
C SER A 392 29.18 -4.87 -0.88
N VAL A 393 29.73 -4.00 -1.73
CA VAL A 393 30.14 -4.39 -3.09
C VAL A 393 31.30 -5.39 -3.07
N LYS A 394 32.27 -5.25 -2.16
CA LYS A 394 33.38 -6.20 -2.02
C LYS A 394 32.91 -7.56 -1.50
N ASP A 395 31.96 -7.60 -0.57
CA ASP A 395 31.46 -8.86 -0.01
C ASP A 395 30.64 -9.68 -1.03
N LYS A 396 30.11 -9.01 -2.06
CA LYS A 396 29.41 -9.64 -3.20
C LYS A 396 30.34 -10.16 -4.30
N LEU A 397 31.56 -9.63 -4.40
CA LEU A 397 32.60 -10.03 -5.37
C LEU A 397 33.41 -11.21 -4.85
#